data_AF-A0A139X8T1-F1
#
_entry.id   AF-A0A139X8T1-F1
#
_cell.length_a   1.000
_cell.length_b   1.000
_cell.length_c   1.000
_cell.angle_alpha   90.00
_cell.angle_beta   90.00
_cell.angle_gamma   90.00
#
_symmetry.space_group_name_H-M   'P 1'
#
loop_
_entity.id
_entity.type
_entity.pdbx_description
1 polymer ?
#
loop_
_entity_poly.entity_id
_entity_poly.type
_entity_poly.pdbx_seq_one_letter_code
_entity_poly.pdbx_strand_id
1 'polypeptide(L)'
;MPIQNRTFFTEHVTFLPENQFKEIGECAGKKLLLIGRTKGYGEPIVATSQTEEPSQEDLFAYDLYELLKLSNEPVTIVEEI
;
A
#
# COMPACT_ATOMS: atom_id res chain seq x y z
N MET A 1 -11.45 2.88 -7.13
CA MET A 1 -12.10 2.38 -5.91
C MET A 1 -11.58 3.08 -4.67
N PRO A 2 -12.41 3.23 -3.63
CA PRO A 2 -11.98 3.89 -2.41
C PRO A 2 -11.03 2.97 -1.62
N ILE A 3 -9.89 3.51 -1.21
CA ILE A 3 -9.15 2.99 -0.08
C ILE A 3 -10.04 3.15 1.16
N GLN A 4 -10.45 2.05 1.78
CA GLN A 4 -11.53 2.02 2.77
C GLN A 4 -11.20 2.85 4.02
N ASN A 5 -9.94 2.78 4.44
CA ASN A 5 -9.42 3.48 5.61
C ASN A 5 -8.72 4.80 5.23
N ARG A 6 -9.01 5.38 4.05
CA ARG A 6 -8.36 6.59 3.55
C ARG A 6 -8.45 7.77 4.52
N THR A 7 -9.57 7.92 5.22
CA THR A 7 -9.83 9.00 6.19
C THR A 7 -8.86 9.00 7.37
N PHE A 8 -8.24 7.88 7.71
CA PHE A 8 -7.22 7.83 8.76
C PHE A 8 -5.88 8.44 8.32
N PHE A 9 -5.69 8.65 7.01
CA PHE A 9 -4.43 9.07 6.41
C PHE A 9 -4.49 10.45 5.72
N THR A 10 -5.68 11.01 5.50
CA THR A 10 -5.89 12.20 4.65
C THR A 10 -5.07 13.43 5.04
N GLU A 11 -4.79 13.61 6.34
CA GLU A 11 -4.05 14.76 6.83
C GLU A 11 -2.56 14.70 6.48
N HIS A 12 -1.96 13.50 6.46
CA HIS A 12 -0.51 13.32 6.40
C HIS A 12 -0.03 12.47 5.22
N VAL A 13 -0.92 11.98 4.35
CA VAL A 13 -0.58 11.18 3.17
C VAL A 13 -1.02 11.86 1.87
N THR A 14 -0.12 11.85 0.89
CA THR A 14 -0.42 12.11 -0.52
C THR A 14 -0.66 10.77 -1.22
N PHE A 15 -1.93 10.46 -1.47
CA PHE A 15 -2.30 9.26 -2.24
C PHE A 15 -2.04 9.45 -3.72
N LEU A 16 -1.51 8.41 -4.35
CA LEU A 16 -1.37 8.35 -5.80
C LEU A 16 -2.75 8.22 -6.45
N PRO A 17 -2.91 8.70 -7.68
CA PRO A 17 -4.02 8.29 -8.54
C PRO A 17 -4.02 6.76 -8.71
N GLU A 18 -5.20 6.16 -8.82
CA GLU A 18 -5.35 4.70 -8.87
C GLU A 18 -4.62 4.05 -10.06
N ASN A 19 -4.61 4.74 -11.20
CA ASN A 19 -3.87 4.33 -12.39
C ASN A 19 -2.33 4.47 -12.25
N GLN A 20 -1.84 4.93 -11.10
CA GLN A 20 -0.43 5.05 -10.77
C GLN A 20 -0.03 4.15 -9.59
N PHE A 21 -0.93 3.29 -9.11
CA PHE A 21 -0.56 2.26 -8.14
C PHE A 21 0.48 1.34 -8.76
N LYS A 22 1.53 1.01 -8.00
CA LYS A 22 2.64 0.19 -8.46
C LYS A 22 2.79 -1.04 -7.58
N GLU A 23 2.90 -2.20 -8.18
CA GLU A 23 3.29 -3.42 -7.47
C GLU A 23 4.77 -3.33 -7.09
N ILE A 24 5.06 -3.36 -5.79
CA ILE A 24 6.41 -3.23 -5.25
C ILE A 24 6.89 -4.53 -4.57
N GLY A 25 6.03 -5.55 -4.53
CA GLY A 25 6.30 -6.75 -3.76
C GLY A 25 5.08 -7.62 -3.51
N GLU A 26 5.21 -8.45 -2.48
CA GLU A 26 4.20 -9.39 -2.03
C GLU A 26 4.17 -9.47 -0.50
N CYS A 27 2.99 -9.65 0.07
CA CYS A 27 2.77 -9.89 1.50
C CYS A 27 1.77 -11.04 1.64
N ALA A 28 2.20 -12.16 2.22
CA ALA A 28 1.35 -13.34 2.46
C ALA A 28 0.61 -13.86 1.20
N GLY A 29 1.29 -13.95 0.04
CA GLY A 29 0.65 -14.40 -1.21
C GLY A 29 -0.14 -13.30 -1.93
N LYS A 30 -0.20 -12.08 -1.40
CA LYS A 30 -0.95 -10.95 -1.98
C LYS A 30 0.01 -9.91 -2.52
N LYS A 31 -0.34 -9.31 -3.65
CA LYS A 31 0.43 -8.21 -4.25
C LYS A 31 0.49 -7.03 -3.29
N LEU A 32 1.69 -6.49 -3.09
CA LEU A 32 1.92 -5.30 -2.29
C LEU A 32 2.02 -4.10 -3.23
N LEU A 33 1.09 -3.16 -3.10
CA LEU A 33 0.96 -2.01 -3.98
C LEU A 33 1.40 -0.74 -3.24
N LEU A 34 2.28 0.06 -3.84
CA LEU A 34 2.50 1.44 -3.44
C LEU A 34 1.32 2.29 -3.90
N ILE A 35 0.63 2.91 -2.94
CA ILE A 35 -0.61 3.67 -3.18
C ILE A 35 -0.51 5.13 -2.71
N GLY A 36 0.58 5.50 -2.06
CA GLY A 36 0.78 6.85 -1.56
C GLY A 36 2.08 7.00 -0.80
N ARG A 37 2.35 8.22 -0.36
CA ARG A 37 3.46 8.54 0.53
C ARG A 37 3.05 9.55 1.57
N THR A 38 3.66 9.50 2.75
CA THR A 38 3.48 10.56 3.75
C THR A 38 3.98 11.91 3.20
N LYS A 39 3.44 13.02 3.69
CA LYS A 39 3.85 14.39 3.33
C LYS A 39 5.16 14.81 4.02
N GLY A 40 5.62 14.06 5.02
CA GLY A 40 6.82 14.34 5.81
C GLY A 40 8.08 13.90 5.07
N TYR A 41 8.54 12.68 5.34
CA TYR A 41 9.77 12.15 4.73
C TYR A 41 9.50 11.26 3.51
N GLY A 42 8.23 11.16 3.07
CA GLY A 42 7.86 10.39 1.89
C GLY A 42 7.81 8.89 2.15
N GLU A 43 7.59 8.48 3.39
CA GLU A 43 7.44 7.07 3.76
C GLU A 43 6.32 6.41 2.94
N PRO A 44 6.56 5.19 2.42
CA PRO A 44 5.62 4.52 1.53
C PRO A 44 4.38 4.03 2.27
N ILE A 45 3.23 4.38 1.70
CA ILE A 45 1.92 3.86 2.10
C ILE A 45 1.50 2.81 1.08
N VAL A 46 1.17 1.63 1.58
CA VAL A 46 0.95 0.43 0.77
C VAL A 46 -0.42 -0.17 1.00
N ALA A 47 -0.88 -0.98 0.05
CA ALA A 47 -2.06 -1.84 0.20
C ALA A 47 -1.76 -3.25 -0.32
N THR A 48 -2.49 -4.24 0.18
CA THR A 48 -2.44 -5.60 -0.38
C THR A 48 -3.62 -5.86 -1.30
N SER A 49 -3.37 -6.48 -2.46
CA SER A 49 -4.40 -6.88 -3.44
C SER A 49 -4.30 -8.38 -3.73
N GLN A 50 -5.46 -9.02 -3.85
CA GLN A 50 -5.57 -10.47 -4.12
C GLN A 50 -5.76 -10.79 -5.60
N THR A 51 -6.12 -9.80 -6.42
CA THR A 51 -6.39 -9.95 -7.85
C THR A 51 -5.34 -9.25 -8.70
N GLU A 52 -5.36 -9.52 -10.00
CA GLU A 52 -4.52 -8.81 -10.97
C GLU A 52 -5.06 -7.40 -11.29
N GLU A 53 -6.31 -7.12 -10.94
CA GLU A 53 -6.97 -5.83 -11.15
C GLU A 53 -7.33 -5.18 -9.80
N PRO A 54 -6.38 -4.51 -9.12
CA PRO A 54 -6.63 -3.85 -7.83
C PRO A 54 -7.79 -2.85 -7.85
N SER A 55 -8.15 -2.34 -9.03
CA SER A 55 -9.30 -1.45 -9.24
C SER A 55 -10.66 -2.11 -8.99
N GLN A 56 -10.73 -3.44 -8.84
CA GLN A 56 -11.93 -4.21 -8.56
C GLN A 56 -12.05 -4.66 -7.09
N GLU A 57 -11.11 -4.24 -6.23
CA GLU A 57 -11.05 -4.63 -4.84
C GLU A 57 -11.16 -3.46 -3.86
N ASP A 58 -11.72 -3.75 -2.68
CA ASP A 58 -11.64 -2.87 -1.53
C ASP A 58 -10.24 -2.94 -0.91
N LEU A 59 -9.46 -1.88 -1.10
CA LEU A 59 -8.09 -1.79 -0.59
C LEU A 59 -8.02 -1.11 0.78
N PHE A 60 -7.07 -1.57 1.59
CA PHE A 60 -6.73 -0.96 2.88
C PHE A 60 -5.29 -0.46 2.83
N ALA A 61 -5.09 0.78 3.27
CA ALA A 61 -3.78 1.41 3.37
C ALA A 61 -3.08 1.02 4.68
N TYR A 62 -1.77 0.82 4.59
CA TYR A 62 -0.88 0.53 5.69
C TYR A 62 0.39 1.37 5.53
N ASP A 63 0.99 1.79 6.64
CA ASP A 63 2.39 2.22 6.62
C ASP A 63 3.26 0.98 6.40
N LEU A 64 4.18 1.03 5.42
CA LEU A 64 5.01 -0.12 5.09
C LEU A 64 5.91 -0.54 6.25
N TYR A 65 6.48 0.41 7.00
CA TYR A 65 7.36 0.08 8.12
C TYR A 65 6.58 -0.57 9.25
N GLU A 66 5.37 -0.10 9.54
CA GLU A 66 4.51 -0.75 10.53
C GLU A 66 4.06 -2.14 10.07
N LEU A 67 3.75 -2.31 8.79
CA LEU A 67 3.47 -3.63 8.22
C LEU A 67 4.66 -4.58 8.40
N LEU A 68 5.88 -4.14 8.09
CA LEU A 68 7.09 -4.94 8.26
C LEU A 68 7.39 -5.30 9.72
N LYS A 69 7.08 -4.40 10.67
CA LYS A 69 7.28 -4.64 12.11
C LYS A 69 6.26 -5.60 12.71
N LEU A 70 5.00 -5.50 12.28
CA LEU A 70 3.87 -6.21 12.91
C LEU A 70 3.53 -7.52 12.20
N SER A 71 3.96 -7.67 10.93
CA SER A 71 3.68 -8.88 10.16
C SER A 71 4.54 -10.04 10.64
N ASN A 72 3.88 -11.12 11.07
CA ASN A 72 4.51 -12.43 11.16
C ASN A 72 4.61 -13.13 9.79
N GLU A 73 3.94 -12.57 8.78
CA GLU A 73 3.94 -13.08 7.41
C GLU A 73 5.13 -12.52 6.63
N PRO A 74 5.70 -13.30 5.69
CA PRO A 74 6.79 -12.84 4.85
C PRO A 74 6.31 -11.68 3.95
N VAL A 75 7.02 -10.56 4.06
CA VAL A 75 6.90 -9.42 3.15
C VAL A 75 8.13 -9.41 2.26
N THR A 76 7.92 -9.53 0.96
CA THR A 76 8.98 -9.46 -0.05
C THR A 76 8.83 -8.16 -0.82
N ILE A 77 9.89 -7.36 -0.89
CA ILE A 77 9.94 -6.13 -1.69
C ILE A 77 10.88 -6.40 -2.86
N VAL A 78 10.39 -6.22 -4.08
CA VAL A 78 11.12 -6.58 -5.31
C VAL A 78 11.53 -5.36 -6.15
N GLU A 79 10.93 -4.19 -5.89
CA GLU A 79 11.31 -2.93 -6.53
C GLU A 79 11.88 -1.93 -5.51
N GLU A 80 12.79 -1.07 -5.97
CA GLU A 80 13.20 0.10 -5.20
C GLU A 80 12.01 1.07 -5.06
N ILE A 81 11.69 1.39 -3.82
CA ILE A 81 10.59 2.27 -3.41
C ILE A 81 11.11 3.66 -3.07
#